data_AF-A0A151BC33-F1
#
_entry.id   AF-A0A151BC33-F1
#
_cell.length_a   1.000
_cell.length_b   1.000
_cell.length_c   1.000
_cell.angle_alpha   90.00
_cell.angle_beta   90.00
_cell.angle_gamma   90.00
#
_symmetry.space_group_name_H-M   'P 1'
#
loop_
_entity.id
_entity.type
_entity.pdbx_description
1 polymer ?
#
loop_
_entity_poly.entity_id
_entity_poly.type
_entity_poly.pdbx_seq_one_letter_code
_entity_poly.pdbx_strand_id
1 'polypeptide(L)'
;MRLRALKRFPGERLGVGPIAVAAHVECMADKVTLGLEERDQAVRAGALGAVTITYKDGVFSIPGVYRDLKMEAYDVYKTISGMFELNDGDCILVVFGEDYWTTVEAVFTIASRAWETA
;
A
#
# COMPACT_ATOMS: atom_id res chain seq x y z
N MET A 1 3.11 1.91 -12.07
CA MET A 1 2.85 2.60 -10.80
C MET A 1 2.98 4.10 -11.00
N ARG A 2 1.86 4.81 -10.96
CA ARG A 2 1.86 6.26 -10.85
C ARG A 2 1.27 6.63 -9.50
N LEU A 3 2.01 7.34 -8.66
CA LEU A 3 1.48 7.83 -7.39
C LEU A 3 0.41 8.91 -7.68
N ARG A 4 -0.79 8.72 -7.14
CA ARG A 4 -1.91 9.65 -7.29
C ARG A 4 -2.06 10.55 -6.08
N ALA A 5 -1.98 9.96 -4.89
CA ALA A 5 -2.16 10.68 -3.63
C ALA A 5 -1.44 9.95 -2.50
N LEU A 6 -1.09 10.70 -1.45
CA LEU A 6 -0.47 10.19 -0.25
C LEU A 6 -1.17 10.81 0.96
N LYS A 7 -1.50 9.97 1.95
CA LYS A 7 -2.13 10.37 3.21
C LYS A 7 -1.42 9.69 4.37
N ARG A 8 -1.39 10.33 5.54
CA ARG A 8 -1.01 9.63 6.77
C ARG A 8 -2.02 8.53 7.05
N PHE A 9 -1.54 7.36 7.40
CA PHE A 9 -2.37 6.21 7.72
C PHE A 9 -2.58 6.14 9.23
N PRO A 10 -3.83 6.14 9.72
CA PRO A 10 -4.12 6.14 11.15
C PRO A 10 -4.16 4.74 11.79
N GLY A 11 -4.01 3.67 11.02
CA GLY A 11 -4.33 2.31 11.48
C GLY A 11 -3.20 1.59 12.20
N GLU A 12 -3.49 1.18 13.44
CA GLU A 12 -2.58 0.44 14.34
C GLU A 12 -2.42 -1.05 14.00
N ARG A 13 -3.36 -1.65 13.23
CA ARG A 13 -3.39 -3.12 12.99
C ARG A 13 -2.55 -3.62 11.81
N LEU A 14 -2.21 -2.77 10.86
CA LEU A 14 -1.48 -3.19 9.65
C LEU A 14 0.04 -3.04 9.75
N GLY A 15 0.52 -2.30 10.75
CA GLY A 15 1.91 -1.86 10.84
C GLY A 15 2.59 -2.23 12.13
N VAL A 16 3.92 -2.22 12.09
CA VAL A 16 4.82 -2.41 13.24
C VAL A 16 5.55 -1.13 13.63
N GLY A 17 5.38 -0.04 12.87
CA GLY A 17 6.10 1.23 13.07
C GLY A 17 5.24 2.36 13.64
N PRO A 18 5.86 3.35 14.29
CA PRO A 18 5.15 4.51 14.86
C PRO A 18 4.56 5.44 13.79
N ILE A 19 5.11 5.43 12.57
CA ILE A 19 4.61 6.20 11.43
C ILE A 19 4.10 5.25 10.36
N ALA A 20 2.92 5.55 9.83
CA ALA A 20 2.33 4.86 8.70
C ALA A 20 1.85 5.85 7.64
N VAL A 21 2.13 5.55 6.38
CA VAL A 21 1.76 6.35 5.22
C VAL A 21 1.05 5.47 4.22
N ALA A 22 -0.13 5.89 3.78
CA ALA A 22 -0.87 5.24 2.72
C ALA A 22 -0.74 6.03 1.41
N ALA A 23 -0.46 5.32 0.34
CA ALA A 23 -0.30 5.87 -0.99
C ALA A 23 -1.23 5.18 -1.98
N HIS A 24 -2.04 5.97 -2.68
CA HIS A 24 -2.82 5.52 -3.82
C HIS A 24 -1.93 5.48 -5.05
N VAL A 25 -1.82 4.29 -5.62
CA VAL A 25 -1.00 4.03 -6.80
C VAL A 25 -1.90 3.55 -7.94
N GLU A 26 -1.90 4.32 -9.01
CA GLU A 26 -2.58 3.97 -10.26
C GLU A 26 -1.77 2.91 -11.01
N CYS A 27 -2.50 1.88 -11.42
CA CYS A 27 -2.06 0.71 -12.17
C CYS A 27 -0.90 -0.03 -11.48
N MET A 28 -1.21 -1.16 -10.82
CA MET A 28 -0.37 -2.38 -10.67
C MET A 28 -1.09 -3.50 -9.90
N ALA A 29 -2.42 -3.49 -9.71
CA ALA A 29 -3.06 -4.58 -8.95
C ALA A 29 -2.85 -5.96 -9.59
N ASP A 30 -2.74 -6.04 -10.92
CA ASP A 30 -2.42 -7.30 -11.64
C ASP A 30 -0.96 -7.71 -11.57
N LYS A 31 -0.07 -6.77 -11.28
CA LYS A 31 1.37 -7.03 -11.16
C LYS A 31 1.76 -7.37 -9.73
N VAL A 32 0.94 -6.98 -8.75
CA VAL A 32 1.11 -7.36 -7.34
C VAL A 32 0.66 -8.81 -7.17
N THR A 33 1.62 -9.70 -6.90
CA THR A 33 1.36 -11.11 -6.62
C THR A 33 1.07 -11.35 -5.14
N LEU A 34 2.05 -11.11 -4.28
CA LEU A 34 1.96 -11.26 -2.82
C LEU A 34 2.33 -9.97 -2.06
N GLY A 35 2.72 -8.89 -2.74
CA GLY A 35 3.18 -7.66 -2.10
C GLY A 35 4.58 -7.76 -1.47
N LEU A 36 5.28 -8.89 -1.64
CA LEU A 36 6.59 -9.13 -1.03
C LEU A 36 7.69 -8.27 -1.67
N GLU A 37 7.63 -8.07 -2.98
CA GLU A 37 8.63 -7.25 -3.68
C GLU A 37 8.55 -5.79 -3.24
N GLU A 38 7.34 -5.26 -3.09
CA GLU A 38 7.08 -3.91 -2.60
C GLU A 38 7.56 -3.75 -1.15
N ARG A 39 7.27 -4.74 -0.30
CA ARG A 39 7.75 -4.77 1.08
C ARG A 39 9.27 -4.75 1.16
N ASP A 40 9.94 -5.64 0.43
CA ASP A 40 11.40 -5.77 0.48
C ASP A 40 12.08 -4.51 -0.10
N GLN A 41 11.44 -3.84 -1.06
CA GLN A 41 11.89 -2.53 -1.54
C GLN A 41 11.72 -1.43 -0.52
N ALA A 42 10.57 -1.36 0.15
CA ALA A 42 10.33 -0.41 1.23
C ALA A 42 11.42 -0.53 2.29
N VAL A 43 11.71 -1.76 2.70
CA VAL A 43 12.75 -2.05 3.70
C VAL A 43 14.13 -1.64 3.22
N ARG A 44 14.49 -1.91 1.95
CA ARG A 44 15.75 -1.43 1.37
C ARG A 44 15.84 0.10 1.32
N ALA A 45 14.72 0.80 1.22
CA ALA A 45 14.63 2.25 1.26
C ALA A 45 14.57 2.83 2.69
N GLY A 46 14.74 2.00 3.72
CA GLY A 46 14.79 2.43 5.12
C GLY A 46 13.44 2.38 5.86
N ALA A 47 12.36 1.90 5.23
CA ALA A 47 11.12 1.63 5.93
C ALA A 47 11.26 0.39 6.84
N LEU A 48 10.38 0.27 7.83
CA LEU A 48 10.25 -0.95 8.64
C LEU A 48 9.47 -2.06 7.91
N GLY A 49 8.65 -1.68 6.93
CA GLY A 49 7.91 -2.62 6.11
C GLY A 49 6.87 -1.92 5.23
N ALA A 50 6.18 -2.71 4.43
CA ALA A 50 5.01 -2.27 3.67
C ALA A 50 3.99 -3.39 3.52
N VAL A 51 2.74 -2.98 3.34
CA VAL A 51 1.60 -3.83 3.00
C VAL A 51 0.97 -3.28 1.73
N THR A 52 0.74 -4.15 0.75
CA THR A 52 0.08 -3.80 -0.50
C THR A 52 -1.37 -4.28 -0.48
N ILE A 53 -2.28 -3.37 -0.78
CA ILE A 53 -3.72 -3.62 -0.83
C ILE A 53 -4.16 -3.41 -2.26
N THR A 54 -4.74 -4.43 -2.88
CA THR A 54 -5.23 -4.36 -4.26
C THR A 54 -6.73 -4.10 -4.28
N TYR A 55 -7.19 -3.31 -5.25
CA TYR A 55 -8.61 -3.10 -5.51
C TYR A 55 -8.98 -3.67 -6.88
N LYS A 56 -9.78 -4.74 -6.88
CA LYS A 56 -10.24 -5.44 -8.08
C LYS A 56 -11.66 -5.93 -7.95
N ASP A 57 -12.46 -5.78 -9.00
CA ASP A 57 -13.87 -6.14 -9.07
C ASP A 57 -14.68 -5.58 -7.88
N GLY A 58 -14.31 -4.38 -7.40
CA GLY A 58 -14.93 -3.74 -6.24
C GLY A 58 -14.48 -4.29 -4.87
N VAL A 59 -13.50 -5.20 -4.84
CA VAL A 59 -13.00 -5.87 -3.63
C VAL A 59 -11.62 -5.35 -3.24
N PHE A 60 -11.45 -5.04 -1.96
CA PHE A 60 -10.15 -4.75 -1.38
C PHE A 60 -9.53 -6.03 -0.81
N SER A 61 -8.30 -6.35 -1.21
CA SER A 61 -7.61 -7.55 -0.76
C SER A 61 -6.16 -7.29 -0.41
N ILE A 62 -5.61 -8.08 0.52
CA ILE A 62 -4.17 -8.16 0.78
C ILE A 62 -3.72 -9.51 0.24
N PRO A 63 -3.05 -9.55 -0.94
CA PRO A 63 -2.71 -10.81 -1.58
C PRO A 63 -1.92 -11.75 -0.66
N GLY A 64 -2.40 -12.99 -0.54
CA GLY A 64 -1.82 -14.00 0.35
C GLY A 64 -2.22 -13.93 1.83
N VAL A 65 -2.95 -12.88 2.26
CA VAL A 65 -3.38 -12.69 3.66
C VAL A 65 -4.90 -12.60 3.78
N TYR A 66 -5.53 -11.67 3.06
CA TYR A 66 -6.99 -11.46 3.07
C TYR A 66 -7.51 -11.37 1.65
N ARG A 67 -8.51 -12.18 1.31
CA ARG A 67 -9.16 -12.18 -0.01
C ARG A 67 -10.19 -11.07 -0.14
N ASP A 68 -10.88 -10.75 0.95
CA ASP A 68 -11.81 -9.63 1.04
C ASP A 68 -11.72 -8.97 2.42
N LEU A 69 -11.11 -7.79 2.47
CA LEU A 69 -10.97 -7.02 3.70
C LEU A 69 -12.32 -6.63 4.31
N LYS A 70 -13.38 -6.46 3.51
CA LYS A 70 -14.70 -6.12 4.05
C LYS A 70 -15.25 -7.26 4.91
N MET A 71 -14.96 -8.50 4.53
CA MET A 71 -15.45 -9.71 5.20
C MET A 71 -14.50 -10.18 6.31
N GLU A 72 -13.19 -10.03 6.11
CA GLU A 72 -12.18 -10.63 6.98
C GLU A 72 -11.54 -9.63 7.97
N ALA A 73 -11.53 -8.34 7.63
CA ALA A 73 -10.88 -7.28 8.42
C ALA A 73 -11.62 -5.93 8.25
N TYR A 74 -12.89 -5.90 8.66
CA TYR A 74 -13.80 -4.78 8.37
C TYR A 74 -13.30 -3.41 8.87
N ASP A 75 -12.58 -3.37 9.99
CA ASP A 75 -11.98 -2.17 10.54
C ASP A 75 -10.88 -1.59 9.65
N VAL A 76 -10.06 -2.46 9.07
CA VAL A 76 -9.06 -2.11 8.06
C VAL A 76 -9.76 -1.61 6.79
N TYR A 77 -10.76 -2.34 6.30
CA TYR A 77 -11.59 -1.92 5.15
C TYR A 77 -12.23 -0.54 5.36
N LYS A 78 -12.85 -0.30 6.52
CA LYS A 78 -13.50 0.97 6.85
C LYS A 78 -12.51 2.13 6.84
N THR A 79 -11.30 1.90 7.34
CA THR A 79 -10.23 2.91 7.33
C THR A 79 -9.83 3.24 5.90
N ILE A 80 -9.57 2.23 5.08
CA ILE A 80 -8.98 2.41 3.75
C ILE A 80 -9.98 2.89 2.70
N SER A 81 -11.20 2.34 2.71
CA SER A 81 -12.24 2.68 1.74
C SER A 81 -12.65 4.16 1.80
N GLY A 82 -12.48 4.82 2.94
CA GLY A 82 -12.71 6.26 3.09
C GLY A 82 -11.50 7.15 2.78
N MET A 83 -10.32 6.56 2.54
CA MET A 83 -9.09 7.34 2.32
C MET A 83 -8.92 7.78 0.88
N PHE A 84 -9.30 6.97 -0.10
CA PHE A 84 -9.07 7.27 -1.51
C PHE A 84 -10.25 6.81 -2.36
N GLU A 85 -10.51 7.55 -3.44
CA GLU A 85 -11.38 7.10 -4.52
C GLU A 85 -10.53 6.26 -5.47
N LEU A 86 -10.66 4.93 -5.37
CA LEU A 86 -9.92 3.99 -6.20
C LEU A 86 -10.71 3.63 -7.45
N ASN A 87 -10.00 3.47 -8.57
CA ASN A 87 -10.53 2.77 -9.73
C ASN A 87 -10.12 1.30 -9.69
N ASP A 88 -10.88 0.48 -10.40
CA ASP A 88 -10.55 -0.93 -10.57
C ASP A 88 -9.13 -1.09 -11.14
N GLY A 89 -8.32 -1.97 -10.53
CA GLY A 89 -6.91 -2.17 -10.89
C GLY A 89 -5.90 -1.28 -10.14
N ASP A 90 -6.38 -0.38 -9.28
CA ASP A 90 -5.54 0.43 -8.41
C ASP A 90 -5.06 -0.33 -7.16
N CYS A 91 -4.00 0.19 -6.55
CA CYS A 91 -3.47 -0.30 -5.29
C CYS A 91 -3.35 0.80 -4.25
N ILE A 92 -3.34 0.39 -2.99
CA ILE A 92 -2.89 1.19 -1.86
C ILE A 92 -1.64 0.55 -1.27
N LEU A 93 -0.55 1.31 -1.22
CA LEU A 93 0.65 0.95 -0.49
C LEU A 93 0.58 1.57 0.89
N VAL A 94 0.61 0.75 1.93
CA VAL A 94 0.76 1.21 3.31
C VAL A 94 2.18 0.92 3.74
N VAL A 95 2.98 1.97 3.94
CA VAL A 95 4.40 1.87 4.31
C VAL A 95 4.57 2.34 5.75
N PHE A 96 5.39 1.63 6.52
CA PHE A 96 5.63 1.89 7.93
C PHE A 96 7.10 2.24 8.18
N GLY A 97 7.37 3.18 9.08
CA GLY A 97 8.74 3.59 9.40
C GLY A 97 8.86 4.29 10.74
N GLU A 98 10.10 4.58 11.12
CA GLU A 98 10.44 5.34 12.33
C GLU A 98 10.17 6.84 12.16
N ASP A 99 10.40 7.36 10.94
CA ASP A 99 10.19 8.77 10.62
C ASP A 99 9.37 8.96 9.33
N TYR A 100 8.71 10.12 9.25
CA TYR A 100 7.80 10.44 8.16
C TYR A 100 8.50 10.57 6.80
N TRP A 101 9.70 11.16 6.75
CA TRP A 101 10.35 11.46 5.47
C TRP A 101 10.94 10.21 4.84
N THR A 102 11.59 9.35 5.61
CA THR A 102 12.05 8.03 5.14
C THR A 102 10.88 7.18 4.68
N THR A 103 9.76 7.19 5.42
CA THR A 103 8.54 6.45 5.02
C THR A 103 7.99 6.95 3.68
N VAL A 104 7.97 8.27 3.47
CA VAL A 104 7.54 8.88 2.20
C VAL A 104 8.54 8.58 1.07
N GLU A 105 9.84 8.62 1.32
CA GLU A 105 10.87 8.28 0.35
C GLU A 105 10.78 6.80 -0.08
N ALA A 106 10.48 5.90 0.85
CA ALA A 106 10.22 4.51 0.56
C ALA A 106 8.98 4.32 -0.32
N VAL A 107 7.90 5.09 -0.10
CA VAL A 107 6.73 5.10 -1.00
C VAL A 107 7.14 5.50 -2.42
N PHE A 108 7.92 6.58 -2.56
CA PHE A 108 8.39 7.01 -3.87
C PHE A 108 9.30 5.99 -4.55
N THR A 109 10.14 5.29 -3.77
CA THR A 109 11.03 4.24 -4.27
C THR A 109 10.23 3.06 -4.87
N ILE A 110 9.13 2.66 -4.24
CA ILE A 110 8.25 1.63 -4.79
C ILE A 110 7.51 2.15 -6.03
N ALA A 111 6.99 3.38 -5.96
CA ALA A 111 6.18 3.96 -7.02
C ALA A 111 6.98 4.32 -8.29
N SER A 112 8.25 4.72 -8.17
CA SER A 112 9.11 5.12 -9.29
C SER A 112 9.48 3.97 -10.23
N ARG A 113 9.35 2.72 -9.74
CA ARG A 113 9.74 1.50 -10.47
C ARG A 113 8.92 1.23 -11.73
N ALA A 114 7.85 2.00 -11.97
CA ALA A 114 7.12 1.99 -13.22
C ALA A 114 7.96 2.43 -14.44
N TRP A 115 9.06 3.15 -14.22
CA TRP A 115 9.85 3.75 -15.30
C TRP A 115 11.00 2.87 -15.82
N GLU A 116 11.42 1.84 -15.08
CA GLU A 116 12.59 1.02 -15.44
C GLU A 116 12.28 -0.20 -16.33
N THR A 117 11.01 -0.43 -16.64
CA THR A 117 10.57 -1.57 -17.48
C THR A 117 9.83 -1.13 -18.75
N ALA A 118 9.95 0.13 -19.15
CA ALA A 118 9.38 0.69 -20.38
C ALA A 118 10.43 0.82 -21.49
#